data_AF-A0A945JTY5-F1
#
_entry.id   AF-A0A945JTY5-F1
#
_cell.length_a   1.000
_cell.length_b   1.000
_cell.length_c   1.000
_cell.angle_alpha   90.00
_cell.angle_beta   90.00
_cell.angle_gamma   90.00
#
_symmetry.space_group_name_H-M   'P 1'
#
loop_
_entity.id
_entity.type
_entity.pdbx_description
1 polymer ?
#
loop_
_entity_poly.entity_id
_entity_poly.type
_entity_poly.pdbx_seq_one_letter_code
_entity_poly.pdbx_strand_id
1 'polypeptide(L)'
;MATLHGTIIDAATNEKIDAKVHVLGPSGTFRHPNQAMLKQGPGTPFFFAPEGEFTVTTGRGRTDILVERGTEYRPQRVVLETPAAGIVDTEIRIERWTHPQENNWYPGNTHIHYDEKETRPNDRLGIDCSVEGYNVTVVSILDRRQLPYASNKFPIGVMNEFTTAHHVADVGEENRHYGENSPWGMGYGHVMFLNIRNLVQPVSRGHTLAGQFDPDYPPLCTCCDEARDQGGLVIWCHNGCGMEAPIAAALGKLDAFNLFDPFWMDPEYDLWYKLLNCGLRLPASTGTDWFVCSNNRVYVHTEKDFSYENWIDGMKKGRTFITNGPVIDMKINDAPIGATLPLDGGGTLDAEVTFQSHYPVDAVEIIMDGKVVDRRFADRRLANESGFDDGDAFSGTIRCKVTAQNDGWIAARAWGHSRDSFNQSLFAHTSPTWFSCGRPPAQRQESARFFLESIDESLKWVDTMGRYNTDDQREEVRELFRRGREVYAGLAR
;
A
#
# COMPACT_ATOMS: atom_id res chain seq x y z
N MET A 1 -42.61 9.36 2.70
CA MET A 1 -41.26 9.43 2.12
C MET A 1 -41.21 8.48 0.95
N ALA A 2 -40.50 8.83 -0.11
CA ALA A 2 -40.31 7.94 -1.25
C ALA A 2 -39.22 6.91 -0.93
N THR A 3 -39.33 5.75 -1.56
CA THR A 3 -38.33 4.69 -1.50
C THR A 3 -37.60 4.64 -2.83
N LEU A 4 -36.29 4.80 -2.80
CA LEU A 4 -35.41 4.67 -3.95
C LEU A 4 -34.81 3.27 -3.95
N HIS A 5 -35.05 2.51 -5.01
CA HIS A 5 -34.36 1.26 -5.30
C HIS A 5 -33.32 1.53 -6.40
N GLY A 6 -32.08 1.17 -6.14
CA GLY A 6 -31.01 1.25 -7.12
C GLY A 6 -30.48 -0.13 -7.47
N THR A 7 -30.28 -0.37 -8.76
CA THR A 7 -29.56 -1.55 -9.28
C THR A 7 -28.30 -1.07 -10.01
N ILE A 8 -27.16 -1.65 -9.67
CA ILE A 8 -25.83 -1.27 -10.14
C ILE A 8 -25.36 -2.37 -11.09
N ILE A 9 -25.03 -1.97 -12.31
CA ILE A 9 -24.75 -2.89 -13.40
C ILE A 9 -23.38 -2.57 -14.00
N ASP A 10 -22.56 -3.60 -14.19
CA ASP A 10 -21.34 -3.49 -14.99
C ASP A 10 -21.72 -3.27 -16.46
N ALA A 11 -21.26 -2.15 -17.02
CA ALA A 11 -21.69 -1.72 -18.35
C ALA A 11 -21.34 -2.71 -19.47
N ALA A 12 -20.26 -3.49 -19.31
CA ALA A 12 -19.74 -4.41 -20.32
C ALA A 12 -20.41 -5.79 -20.25
N THR A 13 -20.60 -6.32 -19.05
CA THR A 13 -21.18 -7.67 -18.84
C THR A 13 -22.71 -7.65 -18.73
N ASN A 14 -23.30 -6.49 -18.40
CA ASN A 14 -24.71 -6.34 -18.07
C ASN A 14 -25.16 -7.16 -16.84
N GLU A 15 -24.22 -7.53 -15.98
CA GLU A 15 -24.47 -8.23 -14.72
C GLU A 15 -24.47 -7.24 -13.54
N LYS A 16 -25.18 -7.61 -12.47
CA LYS A 16 -25.13 -6.84 -11.22
C LYS A 16 -23.76 -6.98 -10.58
N ILE A 17 -23.29 -5.92 -9.93
CA ILE A 17 -21.93 -5.90 -9.37
C ILE A 17 -21.89 -5.14 -8.04
N ASP A 18 -21.13 -5.68 -7.08
CA ASP A 18 -20.96 -5.04 -5.78
C ASP A 18 -20.34 -3.65 -5.93
N ALA A 19 -20.82 -2.69 -5.17
CA ALA A 19 -20.27 -1.33 -5.19
C ALA A 19 -20.46 -0.64 -3.83
N LYS A 20 -19.80 0.51 -3.67
CA LYS A 20 -20.09 1.45 -2.57
C LYS A 20 -20.90 2.62 -3.11
N VAL A 21 -21.90 3.03 -2.34
CA VAL A 21 -22.91 4.01 -2.76
C VAL A 21 -22.99 5.15 -1.75
N HIS A 22 -23.05 6.37 -2.26
CA HIS A 22 -23.31 7.58 -1.50
C HIS A 22 -24.60 8.22 -2.02
N VAL A 23 -25.62 8.33 -1.16
CA VAL A 23 -26.89 8.98 -1.52
C VAL A 23 -27.09 10.23 -0.67
N LEU A 24 -27.28 11.38 -1.32
CA LEU A 24 -27.74 12.61 -0.67
C LEU A 24 -29.21 12.84 -1.00
N GLY A 25 -30.04 12.90 0.04
CA GLY A 25 -31.43 13.33 -0.13
C GLY A 25 -31.54 14.84 -0.41
N PRO A 26 -32.77 15.36 -0.64
CA PRO A 26 -33.00 16.75 -1.01
C PRO A 26 -32.49 17.81 -0.02
N SER A 27 -32.31 17.44 1.25
CA SER A 27 -31.74 18.28 2.30
C SER A 27 -30.20 18.28 2.34
N GLY A 28 -29.54 17.56 1.43
CA GLY A 28 -28.09 17.32 1.47
C GLY A 28 -27.66 16.33 2.57
N THR A 29 -28.59 15.58 3.14
CA THR A 29 -28.31 14.59 4.19
C THR A 29 -27.96 13.24 3.57
N PHE A 30 -26.86 12.63 4.04
CA PHE A 30 -26.48 11.26 3.67
C PHE A 30 -27.57 10.26 4.07
N ARG A 31 -28.04 9.47 3.11
CA ARG A 31 -29.05 8.42 3.27
C ARG A 31 -28.40 7.07 3.00
N HIS A 32 -28.67 6.12 3.88
CA HIS A 32 -28.22 4.74 3.74
C HIS A 32 -29.28 3.81 4.34
N PRO A 33 -29.31 2.52 3.98
CA PRO A 33 -30.15 1.54 4.65
C PRO A 33 -29.76 1.41 6.14
N ASN A 34 -30.73 1.18 7.03
CA ASN A 34 -30.50 1.17 8.49
C ASN A 34 -29.48 0.13 8.94
N GLN A 35 -29.39 -1.01 8.25
CA GLN A 35 -28.48 -2.12 8.57
C GLN A 35 -27.27 -2.18 7.63
N ALA A 36 -27.07 -1.15 6.80
CA ALA A 36 -25.98 -1.15 5.85
C ALA A 36 -24.63 -1.01 6.57
N MET A 37 -23.66 -1.76 6.10
CA MET A 37 -22.29 -1.56 6.49
C MET A 37 -21.73 -0.32 5.80
N LEU A 38 -21.08 0.54 6.57
CA LEU A 38 -20.57 1.83 6.08
C LEU A 38 -19.07 1.75 5.82
N LYS A 39 -18.63 2.46 4.79
CA LYS A 39 -17.23 2.77 4.52
C LYS A 39 -17.05 4.26 4.73
N GLN A 40 -16.54 4.62 5.89
CA GLN A 40 -16.42 6.01 6.34
C GLN A 40 -14.97 6.34 6.58
N GLY A 41 -14.56 7.45 5.98
CA GLY A 41 -13.29 8.10 6.23
C GLY A 41 -13.50 9.60 6.37
N PRO A 42 -12.48 10.41 6.05
CA PRO A 42 -12.51 11.87 6.18
C PRO A 42 -13.31 12.55 5.05
N GLY A 43 -13.56 11.82 3.97
CA GLY A 43 -14.16 12.31 2.74
C GLY A 43 -15.62 11.91 2.64
N THR A 44 -16.03 11.43 1.47
CA THR A 44 -17.41 11.03 1.21
C THR A 44 -17.73 9.74 1.97
N PRO A 45 -18.78 9.71 2.81
CA PRO A 45 -19.23 8.48 3.45
C PRO A 45 -20.01 7.61 2.46
N PHE A 46 -19.71 6.32 2.42
CA PHE A 46 -20.43 5.36 1.60
C PHE A 46 -21.08 4.28 2.46
N PHE A 47 -22.08 3.61 1.89
CA PHE A 47 -22.54 2.31 2.34
C PHE A 47 -22.30 1.27 1.24
N PHE A 48 -22.07 0.01 1.61
CA PHE A 48 -21.93 -1.07 0.63
C PHE A 48 -23.29 -1.51 0.08
N ALA A 49 -23.33 -1.75 -1.22
CA ALA A 49 -24.48 -2.31 -1.96
C ALA A 49 -24.08 -3.71 -2.48
N PRO A 50 -24.19 -4.75 -1.63
CA PRO A 50 -23.93 -6.12 -2.05
C PRO A 50 -24.94 -6.55 -3.13
N GLU A 51 -24.52 -7.46 -4.00
CA GLU A 51 -25.28 -7.95 -5.15
C GLU A 51 -25.71 -6.83 -6.13
N GLY A 52 -25.04 -5.68 -6.05
CA GLY A 52 -25.34 -4.50 -6.85
C GLY A 52 -26.70 -3.88 -6.57
N GLU A 53 -27.27 -4.06 -5.38
CA GLU A 53 -28.59 -3.48 -5.05
C GLU A 53 -28.59 -2.67 -3.77
N PHE A 54 -29.42 -1.63 -3.75
CA PHE A 54 -29.70 -0.88 -2.52
C PHE A 54 -31.12 -0.34 -2.48
N THR A 55 -31.60 -0.11 -1.25
CA THR A 55 -32.88 0.53 -0.99
C THR A 55 -32.71 1.61 0.07
N VAL A 56 -33.06 2.86 -0.26
CA VAL A 56 -32.97 4.00 0.66
C VAL A 56 -34.26 4.81 0.67
N THR A 57 -34.64 5.31 1.84
CA THR A 57 -35.75 6.24 1.97
C THR A 57 -35.27 7.68 1.76
N THR A 58 -35.99 8.44 0.93
CA THR A 58 -35.67 9.83 0.58
C THR A 58 -36.91 10.74 0.65
N GLY A 59 -36.68 12.04 0.75
CA GLY A 59 -37.73 13.07 0.76
C GLY A 59 -38.08 13.54 -0.65
N ARG A 60 -39.10 14.38 -0.80
CA ARG A 60 -39.43 14.97 -2.12
C ARG A 60 -38.31 15.90 -2.60
N GLY A 61 -37.85 15.71 -3.84
CA GLY A 61 -36.95 16.61 -4.56
C GLY A 61 -35.70 15.93 -5.10
N ARG A 62 -34.71 16.76 -5.43
CA ARG A 62 -33.42 16.34 -5.99
C ARG A 62 -32.68 15.39 -5.05
N THR A 63 -32.43 14.17 -5.52
CA THR A 63 -31.60 13.16 -4.85
C THR A 63 -30.35 12.92 -5.70
N ASP A 64 -29.19 12.94 -5.07
CA ASP A 64 -27.88 12.74 -5.69
C ASP A 64 -27.31 11.38 -5.28
N ILE A 65 -26.85 10.60 -6.25
CA ILE A 65 -26.33 9.25 -6.05
C ILE A 65 -24.94 9.19 -6.68
N LEU A 66 -23.95 8.78 -5.92
CA LEU A 66 -22.59 8.49 -6.38
C LEU A 66 -22.30 7.00 -6.12
N VAL A 67 -21.88 6.28 -7.16
CA VAL A 67 -21.51 4.87 -7.10
C VAL A 67 -20.05 4.70 -7.48
N GLU A 68 -19.32 3.91 -6.68
CA GLU A 68 -17.90 3.60 -6.89
C GLU A 68 -17.60 2.12 -6.70
N ARG A 69 -16.57 1.63 -7.39
CA ARG A 69 -16.04 0.26 -7.26
C ARG A 69 -14.53 0.25 -7.56
N GLY A 70 -13.72 -0.01 -6.53
CA GLY A 70 -12.25 -0.04 -6.65
C GLY A 70 -11.67 1.20 -7.31
N THR A 71 -10.48 1.05 -7.90
CA THR A 71 -9.84 2.10 -8.70
C THR A 71 -10.01 1.90 -10.21
N GLU A 72 -10.51 0.73 -10.64
CA GLU A 72 -10.58 0.33 -12.04
C GLU A 72 -11.91 0.68 -12.73
N TYR A 73 -12.90 1.15 -11.96
CA TYR A 73 -14.17 1.66 -12.49
C TYR A 73 -14.24 3.18 -12.37
N ARG A 74 -14.92 3.82 -13.33
CA ARG A 74 -15.20 5.26 -13.27
C ARG A 74 -16.34 5.49 -12.26
N PRO A 75 -16.18 6.40 -11.28
CA PRO A 75 -17.27 6.80 -10.41
C PRO A 75 -18.47 7.31 -11.23
N GLN A 76 -19.67 6.80 -10.95
CA GLN A 76 -20.88 7.19 -11.66
C GLN A 76 -21.78 8.03 -10.77
N ARG A 77 -22.12 9.24 -11.23
CA ARG A 77 -23.03 10.14 -10.54
C ARG A 77 -24.38 10.24 -11.27
N VAL A 78 -25.46 9.98 -10.55
CA VAL A 78 -26.84 10.07 -11.04
C VAL A 78 -27.60 11.06 -10.18
N VAL A 79 -28.31 11.98 -10.83
CA VAL A 79 -29.20 12.95 -10.16
C VAL A 79 -30.61 12.71 -10.66
N LEU A 80 -31.54 12.51 -9.74
CA LEU A 80 -32.94 12.28 -10.06
C LEU A 80 -33.87 13.06 -9.14
N GLU A 81 -35.11 13.27 -9.58
CA GLU A 81 -36.16 13.90 -8.78
C GLU A 81 -37.04 12.82 -8.13
N THR A 82 -37.16 12.89 -6.81
CA THR A 82 -37.93 11.91 -6.03
C THR A 82 -39.27 12.50 -5.59
N PRO A 83 -40.37 11.72 -5.65
CA PRO A 83 -41.68 12.18 -5.21
C PRO A 83 -41.79 12.23 -3.68
N ALA A 84 -42.93 12.73 -3.16
CA ALA A 84 -43.16 12.73 -1.70
C ALA A 84 -43.40 11.33 -1.10
N ALA A 85 -43.91 10.41 -1.92
CA ALA A 85 -44.22 9.03 -1.60
C ALA A 85 -44.18 8.18 -2.88
N GLY A 86 -44.09 6.86 -2.71
CA GLY A 86 -43.99 5.89 -3.81
C GLY A 86 -42.60 5.27 -3.92
N ILE A 87 -42.42 4.48 -4.98
CA ILE A 87 -41.16 3.81 -5.31
C ILE A 87 -40.55 4.51 -6.53
N VAL A 88 -39.24 4.70 -6.50
CA VAL A 88 -38.42 5.16 -7.63
C VAL A 88 -37.36 4.09 -7.87
N ASP A 89 -37.40 3.46 -9.03
CA ASP A 89 -36.38 2.50 -9.44
C ASP A 89 -35.38 3.20 -10.37
N THR A 90 -34.09 2.94 -10.18
CA THR A 90 -33.02 3.47 -11.05
C THR A 90 -31.96 2.41 -11.31
N GLU A 91 -31.60 2.26 -12.59
CA GLU A 91 -30.45 1.48 -13.01
C GLU A 91 -29.24 2.41 -13.14
N ILE A 92 -28.12 2.04 -12.52
CA ILE A 92 -26.86 2.79 -12.52
C ILE A 92 -25.78 1.92 -13.17
N ARG A 93 -25.40 2.27 -14.39
CA ARG A 93 -24.35 1.56 -15.12
C ARG A 93 -22.99 2.15 -14.80
N ILE A 94 -22.04 1.31 -14.37
CA ILE A 94 -20.65 1.70 -14.11
C ILE A 94 -19.73 1.09 -15.16
N GLU A 95 -18.73 1.87 -15.60
CA GLU A 95 -17.80 1.47 -16.66
C GLU A 95 -16.42 1.17 -16.06
N ARG A 96 -15.90 -0.02 -16.36
CA ARG A 96 -14.50 -0.36 -16.11
C ARG A 96 -13.63 0.31 -17.17
N TRP A 97 -12.67 1.13 -16.76
CA TRP A 97 -11.84 1.92 -17.69
C TRP A 97 -10.45 1.33 -17.93
N THR A 98 -10.04 0.36 -17.12
CA THR A 98 -8.74 -0.31 -17.24
C THR A 98 -8.85 -1.78 -16.85
N HIS A 99 -7.97 -2.59 -17.43
CA HIS A 99 -7.95 -4.05 -17.25
C HIS A 99 -6.52 -4.56 -16.97
N PRO A 100 -5.87 -4.16 -15.86
CA PRO A 100 -4.48 -4.56 -15.58
C PRO A 100 -4.28 -6.08 -15.57
N GLN A 101 -5.32 -6.83 -15.19
CA GLN A 101 -5.30 -8.30 -15.14
C GLN A 101 -5.13 -8.95 -16.51
N GLU A 102 -5.47 -8.29 -17.63
CA GLU A 102 -5.20 -8.79 -18.98
C GLU A 102 -3.70 -8.82 -19.29
N ASN A 103 -2.91 -8.06 -18.53
CA ASN A 103 -1.46 -8.03 -18.59
C ASN A 103 -0.84 -8.61 -17.30
N ASN A 104 -1.53 -9.54 -16.63
CA ASN A 104 -1.06 -10.25 -15.43
C ASN A 104 -0.72 -9.37 -14.21
N TRP A 105 -1.21 -8.13 -14.17
CA TRP A 105 -1.13 -7.25 -13.00
C TRP A 105 -2.34 -7.46 -12.10
N TYR A 106 -2.10 -7.93 -10.87
CA TYR A 106 -3.17 -8.27 -9.93
C TYR A 106 -3.08 -7.40 -8.66
N PRO A 107 -4.13 -6.63 -8.32
CA PRO A 107 -4.16 -5.78 -7.14
C PRO A 107 -4.27 -6.59 -5.85
N GLY A 108 -3.64 -6.08 -4.80
CA GLY A 108 -3.82 -6.56 -3.43
C GLY A 108 -3.72 -5.44 -2.40
N ASN A 109 -4.25 -5.74 -1.22
CA ASN A 109 -4.12 -4.92 -0.03
C ASN A 109 -3.39 -5.73 1.04
N THR A 110 -2.17 -5.29 1.37
CA THR A 110 -1.26 -6.03 2.26
C THR A 110 -1.41 -5.67 3.73
N HIS A 111 -2.21 -4.65 4.06
CA HIS A 111 -2.28 -4.10 5.42
C HIS A 111 -3.72 -3.74 5.78
N ILE A 112 -4.39 -4.58 6.58
CA ILE A 112 -5.76 -4.33 7.05
C ILE A 112 -5.88 -4.74 8.52
N HIS A 113 -6.52 -3.88 9.31
CA HIS A 113 -6.95 -4.20 10.66
C HIS A 113 -8.42 -3.86 10.88
N TYR A 114 -9.10 -4.67 11.70
CA TYR A 114 -10.43 -4.40 12.22
C TYR A 114 -10.33 -4.20 13.73
N ASP A 115 -10.71 -3.01 14.17
CA ASP A 115 -10.66 -2.60 15.57
C ASP A 115 -11.68 -3.34 16.45
N GLU A 116 -11.65 -3.08 17.76
CA GLU A 116 -12.61 -3.67 18.71
C GLU A 116 -14.07 -3.21 18.51
N LYS A 117 -14.30 -2.18 17.68
CA LYS A 117 -15.63 -1.62 17.39
C LYS A 117 -16.26 -2.26 16.16
N GLU A 118 -15.48 -2.97 15.34
CA GLU A 118 -16.02 -3.74 14.23
C GLU A 118 -16.82 -4.96 14.76
N THR A 119 -18.12 -4.92 14.53
CA THR A 119 -19.07 -5.93 15.04
C THR A 119 -19.41 -7.01 14.02
N ARG A 120 -19.13 -6.77 12.73
CA ARG A 120 -19.45 -7.63 11.59
C ARG A 120 -18.20 -7.88 10.71
N PRO A 121 -17.06 -8.35 11.26
CA PRO A 121 -15.81 -8.48 10.51
C PRO A 121 -15.89 -9.46 9.33
N ASN A 122 -16.66 -10.55 9.45
CA ASN A 122 -16.87 -11.52 8.35
C ASN A 122 -17.59 -10.86 7.17
N ASP A 123 -18.70 -10.16 7.45
CA ASP A 123 -19.46 -9.44 6.43
C ASP A 123 -18.59 -8.38 5.75
N ARG A 124 -17.75 -7.66 6.54
CA ARG A 124 -16.85 -6.64 6.02
C ARG A 124 -15.82 -7.23 5.09
N LEU A 125 -15.15 -8.31 5.52
CA LEU A 125 -14.15 -8.95 4.70
C LEU A 125 -14.75 -9.45 3.39
N GLY A 126 -15.94 -10.07 3.43
CA GLY A 126 -16.61 -10.57 2.23
C GLY A 126 -17.02 -9.49 1.23
N ILE A 127 -17.46 -8.31 1.69
CA ILE A 127 -17.94 -7.26 0.79
C ILE A 127 -16.85 -6.26 0.38
N ASP A 128 -15.96 -5.86 1.29
CA ASP A 128 -14.99 -4.79 1.01
C ASP A 128 -13.95 -5.22 -0.02
N CYS A 129 -13.47 -6.47 0.06
CA CYS A 129 -12.52 -6.98 -0.92
C CYS A 129 -13.13 -7.12 -2.32
N SER A 130 -14.41 -7.50 -2.40
CA SER A 130 -15.17 -7.54 -3.65
C SER A 130 -15.35 -6.14 -4.23
N VAL A 131 -15.81 -5.18 -3.42
CA VAL A 131 -16.07 -3.80 -3.86
C VAL A 131 -14.79 -3.08 -4.27
N GLU A 132 -13.67 -3.34 -3.61
CA GLU A 132 -12.38 -2.76 -3.99
C GLU A 132 -11.69 -3.49 -5.15
N GLY A 133 -12.18 -4.68 -5.53
CA GLY A 133 -11.69 -5.45 -6.66
C GLY A 133 -10.33 -6.08 -6.42
N TYR A 134 -10.01 -6.46 -5.17
CA TYR A 134 -8.72 -7.06 -4.85
C TYR A 134 -8.64 -8.52 -5.29
N ASN A 135 -7.49 -8.94 -5.82
CA ASN A 135 -7.16 -10.35 -6.00
C ASN A 135 -6.52 -10.94 -4.73
N VAL A 136 -5.84 -10.12 -3.93
CA VAL A 136 -5.27 -10.54 -2.63
C VAL A 136 -5.70 -9.55 -1.54
N THR A 137 -6.21 -10.06 -0.43
CA THR A 137 -6.55 -9.26 0.75
C THR A 137 -5.93 -9.91 1.97
N VAL A 138 -5.14 -9.13 2.72
CA VAL A 138 -4.48 -9.62 3.92
C VAL A 138 -4.98 -8.85 5.13
N VAL A 139 -5.62 -9.56 6.04
CA VAL A 139 -5.99 -9.05 7.36
C VAL A 139 -4.88 -9.42 8.34
N SER A 140 -4.42 -8.46 9.14
CA SER A 140 -3.31 -8.68 10.06
C SER A 140 -3.81 -8.80 11.49
N ILE A 141 -3.47 -9.90 12.15
CA ILE A 141 -3.56 -10.04 13.61
C ILE A 141 -2.57 -9.07 14.25
N LEU A 142 -2.98 -8.45 15.36
CA LEU A 142 -2.11 -7.58 16.16
C LEU A 142 -2.50 -7.65 17.63
N ASP A 143 -1.60 -7.25 18.53
CA ASP A 143 -1.93 -7.12 19.96
C ASP A 143 -1.56 -5.73 20.49
N ARG A 144 -2.51 -5.08 21.14
CA ARG A 144 -2.26 -3.84 21.90
C ARG A 144 -3.01 -3.95 23.21
N ARG A 145 -2.29 -4.22 24.29
CA ARG A 145 -2.81 -4.28 25.66
C ARG A 145 -4.00 -5.23 25.79
N GLN A 146 -3.98 -6.36 25.05
CA GLN A 146 -5.04 -7.36 25.05
C GLN A 146 -6.42 -6.81 24.63
N LEU A 147 -6.43 -5.75 23.79
CA LEU A 147 -7.67 -5.27 23.19
C LEU A 147 -8.27 -6.37 22.29
N PRO A 148 -9.60 -6.59 22.33
CA PRO A 148 -10.26 -7.66 21.60
C PRO A 148 -10.50 -7.28 20.13
N TYR A 149 -9.41 -7.12 19.37
CA TYR A 149 -9.45 -6.78 17.95
C TYR A 149 -10.32 -7.76 17.16
N ALA A 150 -11.18 -7.24 16.29
CA ALA A 150 -12.05 -8.07 15.47
C ALA A 150 -11.26 -8.94 14.48
N SER A 151 -10.12 -8.45 13.98
CA SER A 151 -9.18 -9.22 13.16
C SER A 151 -8.66 -10.48 13.85
N ASN A 152 -8.51 -10.47 15.17
CA ASN A 152 -7.94 -11.59 15.94
C ASN A 152 -8.91 -12.75 16.10
N LYS A 153 -10.14 -12.64 15.61
CA LYS A 153 -11.12 -13.73 15.55
C LYS A 153 -10.88 -14.67 14.38
N PHE A 154 -10.12 -14.22 13.37
CA PHE A 154 -9.81 -15.04 12.20
C PHE A 154 -8.65 -16.01 12.50
N PRO A 155 -8.67 -17.22 11.93
CA PRO A 155 -7.53 -18.13 11.99
C PRO A 155 -6.40 -17.61 11.10
N ILE A 156 -5.13 -17.79 11.52
CA ILE A 156 -3.96 -17.47 10.69
C ILE A 156 -3.97 -18.29 9.38
N GLY A 157 -3.52 -17.65 8.30
CA GLY A 157 -3.35 -18.22 6.98
C GLY A 157 -4.55 -17.99 6.07
N VAL A 158 -4.54 -18.68 4.93
CA VAL A 158 -5.56 -18.53 3.89
C VAL A 158 -6.94 -18.98 4.38
N MET A 159 -7.93 -18.10 4.24
CA MET A 159 -9.32 -18.37 4.58
C MET A 159 -10.09 -18.85 3.36
N ASN A 160 -10.33 -20.17 3.30
CA ASN A 160 -11.06 -20.81 2.21
C ASN A 160 -12.48 -20.27 2.02
N GLU A 161 -13.16 -19.84 3.09
CA GLU A 161 -14.53 -19.30 3.03
C GLU A 161 -14.63 -18.00 2.22
N PHE A 162 -13.58 -17.18 2.24
CA PHE A 162 -13.52 -15.90 1.53
C PHE A 162 -12.68 -15.97 0.25
N THR A 163 -12.09 -17.13 -0.06
CA THR A 163 -11.23 -17.34 -1.23
C THR A 163 -12.04 -17.88 -2.41
N THR A 164 -11.77 -17.34 -3.60
CA THR A 164 -12.35 -17.79 -4.88
C THR A 164 -11.24 -18.13 -5.87
N ALA A 165 -11.61 -18.49 -7.10
CA ALA A 165 -10.63 -18.68 -8.18
C ALA A 165 -9.86 -17.39 -8.54
N HIS A 166 -10.38 -16.21 -8.18
CA HIS A 166 -9.84 -14.91 -8.55
C HIS A 166 -9.51 -14.02 -7.35
N HIS A 167 -9.73 -14.49 -6.12
CA HIS A 167 -9.50 -13.73 -4.90
C HIS A 167 -8.96 -14.63 -3.79
N VAL A 168 -7.95 -14.17 -3.05
CA VAL A 168 -7.39 -14.86 -1.89
C VAL A 168 -7.47 -13.94 -0.68
N ALA A 169 -8.12 -14.43 0.38
CA ALA A 169 -8.12 -13.81 1.69
C ALA A 169 -7.10 -14.52 2.58
N ASP A 170 -6.03 -13.84 2.96
CA ASP A 170 -5.01 -14.33 3.89
C ASP A 170 -5.11 -13.60 5.23
N VAL A 171 -4.75 -14.29 6.31
CA VAL A 171 -4.69 -13.72 7.64
C VAL A 171 -3.24 -13.80 8.10
N GLY A 172 -2.58 -12.65 8.05
CA GLY A 172 -1.20 -12.46 8.47
C GLY A 172 -1.12 -11.86 9.88
N GLU A 173 -0.04 -11.16 10.12
CA GLU A 173 0.28 -10.58 11.43
C GLU A 173 1.01 -9.24 11.26
N GLU A 174 0.70 -8.23 12.07
CA GLU A 174 1.55 -7.06 12.28
C GLU A 174 2.24 -7.21 13.64
N ASN A 175 3.55 -7.42 13.62
CA ASN A 175 4.37 -7.59 14.80
C ASN A 175 4.99 -6.24 15.20
N ARG A 176 4.87 -5.84 16.48
CA ARG A 176 4.97 -4.41 16.86
C ARG A 176 5.79 -4.12 18.11
N HIS A 177 6.43 -2.96 18.10
CA HIS A 177 7.03 -2.34 19.28
C HIS A 177 6.76 -0.83 19.24
N TYR A 178 6.57 -0.20 20.42
CA TYR A 178 6.46 1.26 20.54
C TYR A 178 7.54 1.86 21.42
N GLY A 179 7.99 3.07 21.05
CA GLY A 179 8.85 3.88 21.90
C GLY A 179 8.06 4.55 23.02
N GLU A 180 8.76 5.31 23.87
CA GLU A 180 8.15 6.00 25.02
C GLU A 180 7.09 7.05 24.62
N ASN A 181 7.15 7.58 23.39
CA ASN A 181 6.19 8.57 22.86
C ASN A 181 4.92 7.92 22.26
N SER A 182 4.37 6.89 22.92
CA SER A 182 3.14 6.20 22.50
C SER A 182 1.92 7.16 22.47
N PRO A 183 0.96 7.00 21.52
CA PRO A 183 0.88 5.93 20.52
C PRO A 183 1.65 6.23 19.21
N TRP A 184 2.36 7.36 19.12
CA TRP A 184 2.98 7.82 17.87
C TRP A 184 4.47 7.46 17.74
N GLY A 185 5.10 7.01 18.83
CA GLY A 185 6.50 6.60 18.85
C GLY A 185 6.69 5.19 18.30
N MET A 186 7.46 5.05 17.22
CA MET A 186 7.63 3.77 16.53
C MET A 186 8.60 2.80 17.22
N GLY A 187 9.42 3.22 18.19
CA GLY A 187 10.32 2.30 18.90
C GLY A 187 11.20 1.48 17.93
N TYR A 188 11.29 0.15 18.10
CA TYR A 188 11.92 -0.72 17.10
C TYR A 188 11.24 -0.65 15.73
N GLY A 189 9.90 -0.53 15.69
CA GLY A 189 9.10 -0.38 14.47
C GLY A 189 7.90 -1.31 14.44
N HIS A 190 7.36 -1.50 13.24
CA HIS A 190 6.34 -2.51 12.95
C HIS A 190 6.69 -3.27 11.67
N VAL A 191 6.43 -4.56 11.67
CA VAL A 191 6.63 -5.45 10.52
C VAL A 191 5.39 -6.28 10.29
N MET A 192 5.00 -6.41 9.02
CA MET A 192 3.92 -7.29 8.60
C MET A 192 4.45 -8.60 8.06
N PHE A 193 3.77 -9.68 8.42
CA PHE A 193 4.03 -11.03 7.95
C PHE A 193 2.81 -11.54 7.19
N LEU A 194 3.03 -11.90 5.93
CA LEU A 194 2.04 -12.50 5.02
C LEU A 194 2.42 -13.95 4.74
N ASN A 195 1.45 -14.77 4.32
CA ASN A 195 1.67 -16.17 3.96
C ASN A 195 2.36 -16.98 5.08
N ILE A 196 1.96 -16.71 6.33
CA ILE A 196 2.42 -17.44 7.51
C ILE A 196 1.42 -18.54 7.87
N ARG A 197 1.93 -19.60 8.51
CA ARG A 197 1.15 -20.77 8.94
C ARG A 197 0.88 -20.77 10.44
N ASN A 198 1.74 -20.12 11.21
CA ASN A 198 1.64 -19.96 12.66
C ASN A 198 1.96 -18.51 13.04
N LEU A 199 1.29 -18.02 14.08
CA LEU A 199 1.62 -16.74 14.72
C LEU A 199 3.07 -16.74 15.19
N VAL A 200 3.76 -15.62 14.97
CA VAL A 200 5.10 -15.36 15.46
C VAL A 200 4.98 -14.67 16.82
N GLN A 201 5.54 -15.28 17.87
CA GLN A 201 5.36 -14.79 19.23
C GLN A 201 6.63 -14.10 19.76
N PRO A 202 6.49 -13.03 20.57
CA PRO A 202 5.23 -12.36 20.92
C PRO A 202 4.70 -11.48 19.78
N VAL A 203 3.39 -11.26 19.64
CA VAL A 203 2.85 -10.36 18.57
C VAL A 203 3.24 -8.89 18.80
N SER A 204 3.30 -8.48 20.07
CA SER A 204 3.78 -7.15 20.47
C SER A 204 4.75 -7.28 21.64
N ARG A 205 5.70 -6.34 21.76
CA ARG A 205 6.58 -6.24 22.93
C ARG A 205 6.75 -4.80 23.42
N GLY A 206 7.44 -4.68 24.54
CA GLY A 206 7.67 -3.43 25.23
C GLY A 206 6.51 -3.01 26.11
N HIS A 207 6.81 -2.16 27.09
CA HIS A 207 5.89 -1.82 28.17
C HIS A 207 4.66 -1.01 27.74
N THR A 208 4.74 -0.39 26.58
CA THR A 208 3.72 0.51 26.03
C THR A 208 2.59 -0.24 25.32
N LEU A 209 2.91 -1.40 24.72
CA LEU A 209 1.99 -2.21 23.93
C LEU A 209 1.59 -3.52 24.61
N ALA A 210 2.55 -4.32 25.09
CA ALA A 210 2.25 -5.65 25.63
C ALA A 210 1.70 -5.54 27.06
N GLY A 211 2.48 -4.95 27.97
CA GLY A 211 2.12 -4.84 29.37
C GLY A 211 3.19 -4.11 30.16
N GLN A 212 2.84 -3.47 31.28
CA GLN A 212 3.71 -2.54 32.01
C GLN A 212 5.12 -3.06 32.32
N PHE A 213 5.29 -4.38 32.49
CA PHE A 213 6.54 -5.04 32.86
C PHE A 213 7.11 -5.91 31.74
N ASP A 214 6.53 -5.89 30.55
CA ASP A 214 7.06 -6.66 29.42
C ASP A 214 8.30 -5.98 28.85
N PRO A 215 9.35 -6.75 28.52
CA PRO A 215 10.60 -6.22 28.00
C PRO A 215 10.45 -5.77 26.54
N ASP A 216 11.36 -4.92 26.10
CA ASP A 216 11.62 -4.60 24.69
C ASP A 216 12.41 -5.76 24.03
N TYR A 217 11.87 -6.98 24.13
CA TYR A 217 12.53 -8.20 23.66
C TYR A 217 11.49 -9.28 23.31
N PRO A 218 11.73 -10.12 22.29
CA PRO A 218 12.84 -10.11 21.33
C PRO A 218 12.78 -8.91 20.36
N PRO A 219 13.90 -8.59 19.67
CA PRO A 219 13.89 -7.59 18.60
C PRO A 219 13.02 -8.05 17.43
N LEU A 220 12.48 -7.11 16.66
CA LEU A 220 11.59 -7.41 15.52
C LEU A 220 12.30 -8.24 14.45
N CYS A 221 13.60 -8.01 14.26
CA CYS A 221 14.44 -8.75 13.34
C CYS A 221 14.48 -10.27 13.60
N THR A 222 14.27 -10.72 14.84
CA THR A 222 14.15 -12.15 15.17
C THR A 222 12.84 -12.70 14.63
N CYS A 223 11.74 -11.96 14.83
CA CYS A 223 10.42 -12.33 14.31
C CYS A 223 10.38 -12.32 12.77
N CYS A 224 11.15 -11.45 12.11
CA CYS A 224 11.32 -11.50 10.66
C CYS A 224 11.93 -12.83 10.20
N ASP A 225 12.91 -13.38 10.94
CA ASP A 225 13.52 -14.67 10.59
C ASP A 225 12.49 -15.80 10.79
N GLU A 226 11.76 -15.82 11.91
CA GLU A 226 10.73 -16.82 12.20
C GLU A 226 9.61 -16.81 11.15
N ALA A 227 9.18 -15.63 10.70
CA ALA A 227 8.21 -15.50 9.61
C ALA A 227 8.74 -16.08 8.29
N ARG A 228 10.03 -15.88 7.99
CA ARG A 228 10.66 -16.40 6.77
C ARG A 228 10.88 -17.91 6.82
N ASP A 229 11.20 -18.46 7.99
CA ASP A 229 11.42 -19.90 8.18
C ASP A 229 10.17 -20.74 7.85
N GLN A 230 8.98 -20.17 7.99
CA GLN A 230 7.71 -20.79 7.57
C GLN A 230 7.30 -20.48 6.11
N GLY A 231 8.12 -19.76 5.35
CA GLY A 231 7.88 -19.38 3.96
C GLY A 231 7.12 -18.06 3.78
N GLY A 232 7.00 -17.26 4.85
CA GLY A 232 6.31 -15.98 4.84
C GLY A 232 6.98 -14.91 3.98
N LEU A 233 6.26 -13.80 3.82
CA LEU A 233 6.75 -12.55 3.24
C LEU A 233 6.82 -11.51 4.36
N VAL A 234 7.98 -10.85 4.49
CA VAL A 234 8.19 -9.80 5.50
C VAL A 234 8.15 -8.42 4.87
N ILE A 235 7.22 -7.58 5.31
CA ILE A 235 7.05 -6.21 4.85
C ILE A 235 7.31 -5.25 6.01
N TRP A 236 8.22 -4.30 5.85
CA TRP A 236 8.36 -3.22 6.85
C TRP A 236 7.28 -2.16 6.66
N CYS A 237 6.65 -1.69 7.74
CA CYS A 237 5.50 -0.79 7.67
C CYS A 237 5.87 0.71 7.76
N HIS A 238 4.90 1.60 7.55
CA HIS A 238 4.95 3.02 7.95
C HIS A 238 6.17 3.78 7.39
N ASN A 239 6.47 3.60 6.11
CA ASN A 239 7.48 4.34 5.35
C ASN A 239 8.90 4.20 5.94
N GLY A 240 9.17 3.10 6.63
CA GLY A 240 10.49 2.80 7.20
C GLY A 240 10.74 3.41 8.56
N CYS A 241 9.70 3.94 9.21
CA CYS A 241 9.85 4.40 10.58
C CYS A 241 10.15 3.22 11.53
N GLY A 242 11.04 3.46 12.50
CA GLY A 242 11.45 2.47 13.50
C GLY A 242 12.96 2.26 13.53
N MET A 243 13.51 2.05 14.72
CA MET A 243 14.95 1.89 14.94
C MET A 243 15.53 0.68 14.20
N GLU A 244 14.77 -0.40 14.05
CA GLU A 244 15.23 -1.64 13.42
C GLU A 244 15.09 -1.65 11.89
N ALA A 245 14.40 -0.68 11.27
CA ALA A 245 14.17 -0.63 9.83
C ALA A 245 15.47 -0.73 8.99
N PRO A 246 16.50 0.11 9.23
CA PRO A 246 17.75 0.00 8.48
C PRO A 246 18.51 -1.30 8.78
N ILE A 247 18.40 -1.83 10.00
CA ILE A 247 19.09 -3.07 10.39
C ILE A 247 18.46 -4.28 9.69
N ALA A 248 17.12 -4.36 9.69
CA ALA A 248 16.39 -5.39 8.99
C ALA A 248 16.68 -5.38 7.48
N ALA A 249 16.72 -4.19 6.88
CA ALA A 249 17.07 -4.02 5.48
C ALA A 249 18.52 -4.46 5.18
N ALA A 250 19.50 -3.99 5.96
CA ALA A 250 20.91 -4.31 5.76
C ALA A 250 21.25 -5.79 5.97
N LEU A 251 20.53 -6.46 6.86
CA LEU A 251 20.71 -7.89 7.15
C LEU A 251 19.88 -8.81 6.23
N GLY A 252 19.15 -8.25 5.25
CA GLY A 252 18.39 -9.03 4.27
C GLY A 252 17.16 -9.73 4.84
N LYS A 253 16.55 -9.13 5.87
CA LYS A 253 15.39 -9.69 6.59
C LYS A 253 14.04 -9.31 5.99
N LEU A 254 14.03 -8.38 5.03
CA LEU A 254 12.82 -7.81 4.43
C LEU A 254 12.64 -8.29 2.99
N ASP A 255 11.39 -8.53 2.60
CA ASP A 255 11.00 -8.85 1.23
C ASP A 255 10.32 -7.67 0.52
N ALA A 256 9.73 -6.73 1.25
CA ALA A 256 9.13 -5.51 0.70
C ALA A 256 9.07 -4.38 1.76
N PHE A 257 8.63 -3.20 1.31
CA PHE A 257 8.53 -2.00 2.12
C PHE A 257 7.20 -1.29 1.86
N ASN A 258 6.46 -1.03 2.93
CA ASN A 258 5.21 -0.31 2.86
C ASN A 258 5.50 1.20 2.80
N LEU A 259 5.39 1.80 1.61
CA LEU A 259 5.81 3.19 1.36
C LEU A 259 4.74 4.23 1.66
N PHE A 260 3.51 3.77 1.85
CA PHE A 260 2.43 4.64 2.27
C PHE A 260 1.38 3.82 3.00
N ASP A 261 1.21 4.10 4.29
CA ASP A 261 0.00 3.79 5.03
C ASP A 261 -0.84 5.07 5.09
N PRO A 262 -2.18 5.00 4.94
CA PRO A 262 -2.99 6.20 4.86
C PRO A 262 -2.92 6.97 6.19
N PHE A 263 -2.13 8.02 6.19
CA PHE A 263 -2.07 9.03 7.24
C PHE A 263 -2.26 10.40 6.56
N TRP A 264 -2.64 11.44 7.29
CA TRP A 264 -3.00 12.77 6.74
C TRP A 264 -1.80 13.56 6.14
N MET A 265 -0.90 12.90 5.43
CA MET A 265 0.31 13.44 4.84
C MET A 265 0.47 12.92 3.41
N ASP A 266 1.26 13.64 2.62
CA ASP A 266 1.64 13.18 1.29
C ASP A 266 2.61 11.98 1.39
N PRO A 267 2.63 11.08 0.39
CA PRO A 267 3.59 9.98 0.35
C PRO A 267 5.04 10.49 0.45
N GLU A 268 5.84 9.82 1.28
CA GLU A 268 7.25 10.16 1.54
C GLU A 268 8.15 8.99 1.17
N TYR A 269 9.16 9.25 0.34
CA TYR A 269 9.99 8.21 -0.29
C TYR A 269 11.46 8.31 0.09
N ASP A 270 11.90 9.40 0.71
CA ASP A 270 13.32 9.71 0.91
C ASP A 270 14.07 8.63 1.70
N LEU A 271 13.44 8.08 2.74
CA LEU A 271 14.06 7.02 3.56
C LEU A 271 14.26 5.75 2.74
N TRP A 272 13.24 5.35 1.97
CA TRP A 272 13.31 4.19 1.08
C TRP A 272 14.35 4.39 -0.02
N TYR A 273 14.39 5.56 -0.66
CA TYR A 273 15.42 5.89 -1.65
C TYR A 273 16.84 5.80 -1.08
N LYS A 274 17.08 6.23 0.17
CA LYS A 274 18.38 6.05 0.82
C LYS A 274 18.72 4.57 1.01
N LEU A 275 17.76 3.72 1.38
CA LEU A 275 17.98 2.27 1.45
C LEU A 275 18.32 1.68 0.07
N LEU A 276 17.58 2.07 -0.98
CA LEU A 276 17.86 1.62 -2.35
C LEU A 276 19.24 2.08 -2.84
N ASN A 277 19.65 3.32 -2.51
CA ASN A 277 20.98 3.86 -2.82
C ASN A 277 22.12 3.09 -2.12
N CYS A 278 21.82 2.40 -1.03
CA CYS A 278 22.75 1.46 -0.39
C CYS A 278 22.87 0.12 -1.13
N GLY A 279 22.12 -0.08 -2.22
CA GLY A 279 22.04 -1.34 -2.97
C GLY A 279 21.07 -2.36 -2.37
N LEU A 280 20.26 -1.94 -1.38
CA LEU A 280 19.30 -2.82 -0.72
C LEU A 280 18.04 -2.93 -1.58
N ARG A 281 17.69 -4.16 -1.97
CA ARG A 281 16.57 -4.42 -2.88
C ARG A 281 15.27 -4.56 -2.11
N LEU A 282 14.48 -3.49 -2.08
CA LEU A 282 13.25 -3.40 -1.30
C LEU A 282 12.07 -3.05 -2.21
N PRO A 283 11.30 -4.04 -2.70
CA PRO A 283 10.04 -3.85 -3.42
C PRO A 283 9.06 -2.90 -2.70
N ALA A 284 8.36 -2.08 -3.48
CA ALA A 284 7.29 -1.22 -3.00
C ALA A 284 6.02 -2.03 -2.68
N SER A 285 5.41 -1.74 -1.53
CA SER A 285 4.10 -2.20 -1.08
C SER A 285 3.30 -1.04 -0.47
N THR A 286 1.98 -1.21 -0.36
CA THR A 286 1.07 -0.29 0.34
C THR A 286 -0.17 -1.07 0.76
N GLY A 287 -0.87 -0.58 1.79
CA GLY A 287 -2.17 -1.08 2.19
C GLY A 287 -3.00 0.01 2.85
N THR A 288 -4.17 -0.35 3.38
CA THR A 288 -5.10 0.60 3.98
C THR A 288 -4.92 0.80 5.48
N ASP A 289 -4.17 -0.10 6.14
CA ASP A 289 -3.99 -0.15 7.59
C ASP A 289 -5.37 -0.09 8.33
N TRP A 290 -5.43 0.51 9.52
CA TRP A 290 -6.64 0.77 10.32
C TRP A 290 -7.76 1.47 9.60
N PHE A 291 -7.44 2.21 8.54
CA PHE A 291 -8.36 3.18 8.00
C PHE A 291 -9.47 2.46 7.24
N VAL A 292 -9.17 1.37 6.52
CA VAL A 292 -10.15 0.65 5.66
C VAL A 292 -11.01 1.64 4.85
N CYS A 293 -10.48 2.84 4.61
CA CYS A 293 -11.13 4.03 4.07
C CYS A 293 -10.07 4.82 3.29
N SER A 294 -9.25 4.09 2.53
CA SER A 294 -8.44 4.60 1.44
C SER A 294 -8.54 3.62 0.27
N ASN A 295 -8.06 4.03 -0.90
CA ASN A 295 -8.00 3.17 -2.08
C ASN A 295 -6.59 2.56 -2.29
N ASN A 296 -5.69 2.73 -1.32
CA ASN A 296 -4.30 2.26 -1.39
C ASN A 296 -4.24 0.77 -1.71
N ARG A 297 -3.40 0.42 -2.68
CA ARG A 297 -3.19 -0.96 -3.13
C ARG A 297 -1.85 -1.12 -3.82
N VAL A 298 -1.33 -2.34 -3.79
CA VAL A 298 -0.19 -2.76 -4.59
C VAL A 298 -0.69 -3.65 -5.73
N TYR A 299 -0.24 -3.39 -6.96
CA TYR A 299 -0.39 -4.31 -8.07
C TYR A 299 0.88 -5.12 -8.22
N VAL A 300 0.72 -6.41 -8.52
CA VAL A 300 1.84 -7.34 -8.67
C VAL A 300 1.73 -8.04 -10.01
N HIS A 301 2.80 -7.99 -10.79
CA HIS A 301 2.90 -8.72 -12.03
C HIS A 301 3.38 -10.15 -11.77
N THR A 302 2.54 -11.10 -12.15
CA THR A 302 2.75 -12.54 -11.88
C THR A 302 3.39 -13.27 -13.06
N GLU A 303 3.54 -12.62 -14.22
CA GLU A 303 4.01 -13.18 -15.51
C GLU A 303 3.16 -14.32 -16.08
N LYS A 304 2.15 -14.77 -15.35
CA LYS A 304 1.33 -15.94 -15.60
C LYS A 304 -0.09 -15.63 -15.11
N ASP A 305 -0.99 -16.59 -15.27
CA ASP A 305 -2.29 -16.51 -14.60
C ASP A 305 -2.15 -16.37 -13.09
N PHE A 306 -3.14 -15.70 -12.49
CA PHE A 306 -3.21 -15.48 -11.06
C PHE A 306 -3.13 -16.79 -10.26
N SER A 307 -2.21 -16.81 -9.30
CA SER A 307 -2.24 -17.66 -8.13
C SER A 307 -1.61 -16.91 -6.97
N TYR A 308 -1.95 -17.26 -5.73
CA TYR A 308 -1.36 -16.61 -4.57
C TYR A 308 0.16 -16.78 -4.53
N GLU A 309 0.66 -17.96 -4.90
CA GLU A 309 2.09 -18.26 -4.97
C GLU A 309 2.80 -17.36 -6.00
N ASN A 310 2.24 -17.22 -7.20
CA ASN A 310 2.81 -16.33 -8.22
C ASN A 310 2.77 -14.86 -7.78
N TRP A 311 1.73 -14.47 -7.02
CA TRP A 311 1.61 -13.13 -6.46
C TRP A 311 2.68 -12.86 -5.39
N ILE A 312 2.90 -13.79 -4.46
CA ILE A 312 3.99 -13.69 -3.47
C ILE A 312 5.37 -13.67 -4.15
N ASP A 313 5.61 -14.48 -5.18
CA ASP A 313 6.84 -14.46 -5.97
C ASP A 313 7.05 -13.12 -6.69
N GLY A 314 6.00 -12.58 -7.31
CA GLY A 314 6.03 -11.26 -7.96
C GLY A 314 6.36 -10.12 -6.99
N MET A 315 5.80 -10.16 -5.78
CA MET A 315 6.14 -9.23 -4.69
C MET A 315 7.64 -9.32 -4.36
N LYS A 316 8.15 -10.52 -4.07
CA LYS A 316 9.57 -10.75 -3.71
C LYS A 316 10.54 -10.33 -4.81
N LYS A 317 10.13 -10.43 -6.08
CA LYS A 317 10.92 -10.00 -7.24
C LYS A 317 10.83 -8.51 -7.54
N GLY A 318 10.01 -7.75 -6.81
CA GLY A 318 9.83 -6.32 -7.04
C GLY A 318 9.07 -5.99 -8.31
N ARG A 319 8.29 -6.92 -8.85
CA ARG A 319 7.42 -6.66 -10.01
C ARG A 319 6.13 -5.99 -9.55
N THR A 320 6.26 -4.83 -8.92
CA THR A 320 5.15 -4.18 -8.21
C THR A 320 5.04 -2.70 -8.56
N PHE A 321 3.83 -2.16 -8.48
CA PHE A 321 3.61 -0.72 -8.31
C PHE A 321 2.54 -0.49 -7.26
N ILE A 322 2.63 0.64 -6.56
CA ILE A 322 1.66 1.06 -5.55
C ILE A 322 0.84 2.22 -6.07
N THR A 323 -0.42 2.33 -5.65
CA THR A 323 -1.33 3.38 -6.11
C THR A 323 -2.55 3.52 -5.20
N ASN A 324 -3.24 4.65 -5.32
CA ASN A 324 -4.63 4.82 -4.86
C ASN A 324 -5.60 5.19 -5.99
N GLY A 325 -5.18 5.12 -7.26
CA GLY A 325 -6.00 5.47 -8.41
C GLY A 325 -5.29 5.22 -9.75
N PRO A 326 -4.22 5.96 -10.08
CA PRO A 326 -3.53 5.83 -11.36
C PRO A 326 -2.88 4.45 -11.54
N VAL A 327 -3.01 3.87 -12.73
CA VAL A 327 -2.24 2.70 -13.17
C VAL A 327 -0.97 3.23 -13.85
N ILE A 328 0.19 2.73 -13.43
CA ILE A 328 1.50 3.14 -13.97
C ILE A 328 2.32 1.90 -14.34
N ASP A 329 3.01 1.96 -15.48
CA ASP A 329 3.98 0.96 -15.90
C ASP A 329 5.28 1.64 -16.37
N MET A 330 6.39 0.91 -16.27
CA MET A 330 7.71 1.41 -16.64
C MET A 330 8.55 0.31 -17.27
N LYS A 331 9.25 0.65 -18.35
CA LYS A 331 10.26 -0.18 -18.98
C LYS A 331 11.57 0.60 -19.09
N ILE A 332 12.66 -0.09 -18.81
CA ILE A 332 14.02 0.43 -19.04
C ILE A 332 14.64 -0.42 -20.15
N ASN A 333 14.86 0.19 -21.31
CA ASN A 333 15.01 -0.51 -22.58
C ASN A 333 13.77 -1.41 -22.79
N ASP A 334 13.94 -2.74 -22.76
CA ASP A 334 12.84 -3.71 -22.82
C ASP A 334 12.61 -4.43 -21.47
N ALA A 335 13.34 -4.05 -20.42
CA ALA A 335 13.28 -4.71 -19.13
C ALA A 335 12.13 -4.17 -18.26
N PRO A 336 11.30 -5.04 -17.67
CA PRO A 336 10.15 -4.62 -16.86
C PRO A 336 10.54 -4.10 -15.47
N ILE A 337 9.55 -3.60 -14.74
CA ILE A 337 9.65 -3.27 -13.31
C ILE A 337 10.25 -4.44 -12.52
N GLY A 338 11.23 -4.15 -11.65
CA GLY A 338 11.90 -5.13 -10.80
C GLY A 338 13.07 -5.87 -11.45
N ALA A 339 13.27 -5.74 -12.77
CA ALA A 339 14.37 -6.38 -13.48
C ALA A 339 15.75 -5.82 -13.08
N THR A 340 16.83 -6.51 -13.49
CA THR A 340 18.22 -6.03 -13.37
C THR A 340 18.92 -6.08 -14.72
N LEU A 341 19.43 -4.94 -15.19
CA LEU A 341 20.15 -4.84 -16.47
C LEU A 341 21.67 -4.78 -16.25
N PRO A 342 22.45 -5.69 -16.87
CA PRO A 342 23.91 -5.53 -16.93
C PRO A 342 24.28 -4.48 -18.00
N LEU A 343 25.11 -3.51 -17.62
CA LEU A 343 25.60 -2.43 -18.50
C LEU A 343 27.12 -2.45 -18.71
N ASP A 344 27.85 -3.42 -18.12
CA ASP A 344 29.26 -3.73 -18.38
C ASP A 344 30.20 -2.52 -18.53
N GLY A 345 30.09 -1.52 -17.64
CA GLY A 345 30.92 -0.30 -17.65
C GLY A 345 30.13 1.01 -17.77
N GLY A 346 28.82 0.94 -17.94
CA GLY A 346 27.90 2.07 -18.04
C GLY A 346 27.33 2.25 -19.44
N GLY A 347 26.32 3.10 -19.58
CA GLY A 347 25.64 3.30 -20.85
C GLY A 347 24.46 4.24 -20.77
N THR A 348 23.74 4.33 -21.89
CA THR A 348 22.46 5.04 -21.97
C THR A 348 21.33 4.04 -21.79
N LEU A 349 20.39 4.39 -20.93
CA LEU A 349 19.15 3.67 -20.67
C LEU A 349 18.00 4.46 -21.31
N ASP A 350 17.15 3.77 -22.05
CA ASP A 350 15.92 4.31 -22.61
C ASP A 350 14.78 4.01 -21.64
N ALA A 351 14.33 5.01 -20.87
CA ALA A 351 13.21 4.85 -19.96
C ALA A 351 11.89 5.20 -20.68
N GLU A 352 10.93 4.29 -20.64
CA GLU A 352 9.55 4.52 -21.07
C GLU A 352 8.61 4.34 -19.87
N VAL A 353 7.77 5.34 -19.59
CA VAL A 353 6.73 5.29 -18.57
C VAL A 353 5.38 5.51 -19.23
N THR A 354 4.41 4.66 -18.91
CA THR A 354 3.02 4.83 -19.32
C THR A 354 2.14 4.95 -18.09
N PHE A 355 1.09 5.75 -18.19
CA PHE A 355 0.09 5.83 -17.13
C PHE A 355 -1.32 5.98 -17.70
N GLN A 356 -2.29 5.54 -16.92
CA GLN A 356 -3.72 5.75 -17.15
C GLN A 356 -4.43 6.01 -15.82
N SER A 357 -5.43 6.87 -15.81
CA SER A 357 -6.17 7.25 -14.60
C SER A 357 -7.56 7.80 -14.95
N HIS A 358 -8.54 7.54 -14.10
CA HIS A 358 -9.84 8.21 -14.19
C HIS A 358 -9.87 9.56 -13.43
N TYR A 359 -8.91 9.79 -12.53
CA TYR A 359 -8.65 11.11 -11.96
C TYR A 359 -7.56 11.83 -12.78
N PRO A 360 -7.58 13.16 -12.89
CA PRO A 360 -6.51 13.88 -13.58
C PRO A 360 -5.21 13.82 -12.75
N VAL A 361 -4.15 13.35 -13.40
CA VAL A 361 -2.75 13.38 -12.95
C VAL A 361 -2.15 14.73 -13.33
N ASP A 362 -1.42 15.34 -12.41
CA ASP A 362 -0.76 16.63 -12.68
C ASP A 362 0.64 16.45 -13.24
N ALA A 363 1.39 15.47 -12.72
CA ALA A 363 2.74 15.19 -13.15
C ALA A 363 3.13 13.72 -13.04
N VAL A 364 4.06 13.34 -13.89
CA VAL A 364 4.78 12.06 -13.81
C VAL A 364 6.28 12.35 -13.85
N GLU A 365 7.02 11.65 -13.00
CA GLU A 365 8.44 11.81 -12.79
C GLU A 365 9.18 10.48 -12.95
N ILE A 366 10.36 10.56 -13.55
CA ILE A 366 11.33 9.46 -13.62
C ILE A 366 12.43 9.79 -12.61
N ILE A 367 12.70 8.85 -11.71
CA ILE A 367 13.64 8.99 -10.60
C ILE A 367 14.79 8.02 -10.82
N MET A 368 16.02 8.51 -10.71
CA MET A 368 17.23 7.69 -10.70
C MET A 368 18.03 8.00 -9.43
N ASP A 369 18.33 6.98 -8.64
CA ASP A 369 19.14 7.07 -7.41
C ASP A 369 18.67 8.20 -6.45
N GLY A 370 17.35 8.32 -6.29
CA GLY A 370 16.68 9.30 -5.44
C GLY A 370 16.57 10.72 -6.02
N LYS A 371 16.93 10.93 -7.29
CA LYS A 371 16.85 12.24 -7.97
C LYS A 371 15.88 12.17 -9.14
N VAL A 372 15.04 13.20 -9.28
CA VAL A 372 14.17 13.35 -10.46
C VAL A 372 15.06 13.70 -11.67
N VAL A 373 15.09 12.82 -12.67
CA VAL A 373 15.88 12.98 -13.90
C VAL A 373 15.05 13.46 -15.09
N ASP A 374 13.73 13.23 -15.05
CA ASP A 374 12.76 13.80 -15.98
C ASP A 374 11.45 14.03 -15.23
N ARG A 375 10.77 15.13 -15.53
CA ARG A 375 9.47 15.51 -14.99
C ARG A 375 8.64 16.08 -16.12
N ARG A 376 7.40 15.59 -16.26
CA ARG A 376 6.43 16.10 -17.23
C ARG A 376 5.13 16.45 -16.54
N PHE A 377 4.53 17.55 -16.98
CA PHE A 377 3.25 18.03 -16.47
C PHE A 377 2.13 17.86 -17.50
N ALA A 378 0.92 17.61 -17.01
CA ALA A 378 -0.28 17.57 -17.83
C ALA A 378 -0.67 18.97 -18.37
N ASP A 379 -0.64 20.01 -17.52
CA ASP A 379 -0.85 21.39 -17.97
C ASP A 379 0.46 21.98 -18.52
N ARG A 380 0.53 22.08 -19.85
CA ARG A 380 1.65 22.67 -20.59
C ARG A 380 1.95 24.12 -20.22
N ARG A 381 1.04 24.84 -19.57
CA ARG A 381 1.24 26.24 -19.12
C ARG A 381 1.95 26.33 -17.77
N LEU A 382 1.84 25.30 -16.93
CA LEU A 382 2.67 25.16 -15.72
C LEU A 382 4.10 24.76 -16.08
N ALA A 383 4.29 24.32 -17.33
CA ALA A 383 5.53 23.80 -17.85
C ALA A 383 6.39 24.95 -18.41
N ASN A 384 7.30 25.48 -17.58
CA ASN A 384 8.63 25.84 -18.07
C ASN A 384 9.46 24.57 -18.41
N GLU A 385 8.82 23.40 -18.32
CA GLU A 385 9.28 22.05 -18.61
C GLU A 385 8.47 21.48 -19.79
N SER A 386 8.73 20.24 -20.20
CA SER A 386 8.04 19.61 -21.34
C SER A 386 6.78 18.87 -20.88
N GLY A 387 5.76 18.77 -21.75
CA GLY A 387 4.56 17.96 -21.49
C GLY A 387 4.79 16.47 -21.79
N PHE A 388 3.76 15.65 -21.62
CA PHE A 388 3.78 14.25 -22.05
C PHE A 388 4.01 14.13 -23.56
N ASP A 389 4.71 13.08 -23.98
CA ASP A 389 5.02 12.84 -25.40
C ASP A 389 3.76 12.47 -26.18
N ASP A 390 2.84 11.76 -25.53
CA ASP A 390 1.48 11.46 -25.98
C ASP A 390 0.52 11.50 -24.80
N GLY A 391 -0.73 11.88 -25.05
CA GLY A 391 -1.82 11.91 -24.07
C GLY A 391 -2.07 13.25 -23.34
N ASP A 392 -2.75 13.16 -22.20
CA ASP A 392 -3.27 14.26 -21.37
C ASP A 392 -3.23 13.91 -19.87
N ALA A 393 -4.01 14.62 -19.04
CA ALA A 393 -4.05 14.38 -17.59
C ALA A 393 -4.60 12.98 -17.20
N PHE A 394 -5.27 12.25 -18.09
CA PHE A 394 -5.90 10.96 -17.79
C PHE A 394 -5.12 9.78 -18.35
N SER A 395 -4.27 9.99 -19.34
CA SER A 395 -3.39 8.95 -19.87
C SER A 395 -2.22 9.57 -20.59
N GLY A 396 -1.06 8.92 -20.58
CA GLY A 396 0.06 9.42 -21.36
C GLY A 396 1.30 8.54 -21.33
N THR A 397 2.27 8.92 -22.17
CA THR A 397 3.58 8.27 -22.25
C THR A 397 4.71 9.30 -22.11
N ILE A 398 5.77 8.89 -21.42
CA ILE A 398 7.00 9.66 -21.26
C ILE A 398 8.18 8.79 -21.66
N ARG A 399 9.04 9.32 -22.54
CA ARG A 399 10.30 8.69 -22.91
C ARG A 399 11.47 9.61 -22.61
N CYS A 400 12.43 9.10 -21.86
CA CYS A 400 13.66 9.84 -21.60
C CYS A 400 14.89 8.93 -21.72
N LYS A 401 16.02 9.53 -22.12
CA LYS A 401 17.31 8.85 -22.13
C LYS A 401 18.09 9.25 -20.89
N VAL A 402 18.52 8.28 -20.11
CA VAL A 402 19.27 8.50 -18.87
C VAL A 402 20.66 7.86 -19.00
N THR A 403 21.70 8.55 -18.53
CA THR A 403 23.06 7.99 -18.56
C THR A 403 23.40 7.37 -17.21
N ALA A 404 23.76 6.09 -17.23
CA ALA A 404 24.21 5.34 -16.07
C ALA A 404 25.71 5.12 -16.12
N GLN A 405 26.41 5.54 -15.07
CA GLN A 405 27.85 5.29 -14.90
C GLN A 405 28.15 4.37 -13.71
N ASN A 406 27.26 4.31 -12.73
CA ASN A 406 27.41 3.49 -11.54
C ASN A 406 26.25 2.49 -11.48
N ASP A 407 26.34 1.49 -10.63
CA ASP A 407 25.21 0.66 -10.26
C ASP A 407 24.13 1.56 -9.64
N GLY A 408 22.87 1.23 -9.87
CA GLY A 408 21.78 2.07 -9.39
C GLY A 408 20.41 1.51 -9.73
N TRP A 409 19.42 2.36 -9.58
CA TRP A 409 18.01 2.04 -9.84
C TRP A 409 17.27 3.20 -10.49
N ILE A 410 16.26 2.86 -11.29
CA ILE A 410 15.28 3.79 -11.86
C ILE A 410 13.88 3.39 -11.38
N ALA A 411 13.05 4.37 -11.03
CA ALA A 411 11.62 4.18 -10.76
C ALA A 411 10.82 5.32 -11.37
N ALA A 412 9.49 5.14 -11.46
CA ALA A 412 8.57 6.17 -11.91
C ALA A 412 7.49 6.45 -10.87
N ARG A 413 7.06 7.70 -10.77
CA ARG A 413 5.93 8.09 -9.92
C ARG A 413 5.00 9.08 -10.59
N ALA A 414 3.72 8.98 -10.30
CA ALA A 414 2.68 9.90 -10.74
C ALA A 414 2.03 10.54 -9.51
N TRP A 415 1.62 11.79 -9.62
CA TRP A 415 0.88 12.47 -8.55
C TRP A 415 -0.06 13.55 -9.10
N GLY A 416 -1.05 13.93 -8.29
CA GLY A 416 -1.97 15.02 -8.62
C GLY A 416 -2.62 15.61 -7.37
N HIS A 417 -3.04 16.87 -7.48
CA HIS A 417 -3.73 17.61 -6.42
C HIS A 417 -5.19 17.18 -6.26
N SER A 418 -5.75 16.45 -7.22
CA SER A 418 -7.05 15.82 -7.07
C SER A 418 -7.06 14.93 -5.84
N ARG A 419 -8.22 14.87 -5.19
CA ARG A 419 -8.43 14.05 -4.00
C ARG A 419 -9.35 12.91 -4.34
N ASP A 420 -9.01 11.71 -3.86
CA ASP A 420 -9.92 10.58 -3.95
C ASP A 420 -11.14 10.80 -3.03
N SER A 421 -12.10 9.87 -3.08
CA SER A 421 -13.33 9.97 -2.28
C SER A 421 -13.09 9.86 -0.76
N PHE A 422 -11.86 9.53 -0.34
CA PHE A 422 -11.40 9.54 1.03
C PHE A 422 -10.42 10.70 1.31
N ASN A 423 -10.46 11.74 0.49
CA ASN A 423 -9.70 12.96 0.63
C ASN A 423 -8.16 12.78 0.62
N GLN A 424 -7.67 11.66 0.06
CA GLN A 424 -6.24 11.36 -0.05
C GLN A 424 -5.66 11.99 -1.31
N SER A 425 -4.39 12.43 -1.25
CA SER A 425 -3.65 12.88 -2.43
C SER A 425 -3.48 11.71 -3.39
N LEU A 426 -3.62 11.94 -4.70
CA LEU A 426 -3.39 10.89 -5.68
C LEU A 426 -1.91 10.59 -5.83
N PHE A 427 -1.57 9.31 -5.88
CA PHE A 427 -0.22 8.87 -6.16
C PHE A 427 -0.22 7.53 -6.89
N ALA A 428 0.86 7.29 -7.64
CA ALA A 428 1.32 5.97 -7.99
C ALA A 428 2.86 5.94 -7.99
N HIS A 429 3.45 4.79 -7.68
CA HIS A 429 4.90 4.63 -7.66
C HIS A 429 5.30 3.20 -8.04
N THR A 430 6.22 3.02 -8.98
CA THR A 430 6.73 1.68 -9.33
C THR A 430 7.78 1.22 -8.33
N SER A 431 7.96 -0.09 -8.18
CA SER A 431 9.21 -0.63 -7.67
C SER A 431 10.40 -0.24 -8.57
N PRO A 432 11.64 -0.27 -8.06
CA PRO A 432 12.83 0.04 -8.84
C PRO A 432 13.14 -1.04 -9.89
N THR A 433 13.54 -0.61 -11.08
CA THR A 433 14.32 -1.42 -12.03
C THR A 433 15.80 -1.11 -11.83
N TRP A 434 16.61 -2.15 -11.69
CA TRP A 434 18.02 -2.05 -11.32
C TRP A 434 18.92 -2.10 -12.55
N PHE A 435 20.11 -1.50 -12.46
CA PHE A 435 21.16 -1.65 -13.44
C PHE A 435 22.54 -1.77 -12.78
N SER A 436 23.45 -2.52 -13.39
CA SER A 436 24.80 -2.75 -12.89
C SER A 436 25.85 -2.32 -13.91
N CYS A 437 26.65 -1.31 -13.56
CA CYS A 437 27.78 -0.80 -14.33
C CYS A 437 29.14 -1.33 -13.83
N GLY A 438 29.18 -2.04 -12.70
CA GLY A 438 30.41 -2.56 -12.08
C GLY A 438 31.10 -1.54 -11.17
N ARG A 439 30.43 -0.44 -10.83
CA ARG A 439 30.91 0.60 -9.91
C ARG A 439 29.82 0.88 -8.87
N PRO A 440 30.14 1.03 -7.58
CA PRO A 440 29.13 1.30 -6.57
C PRO A 440 28.25 2.52 -6.85
N PRO A 441 26.97 2.55 -6.39
CA PRO A 441 26.10 3.70 -6.55
C PRO A 441 26.73 4.99 -6.02
N ALA A 442 26.55 6.11 -6.75
CA ALA A 442 27.18 7.38 -6.38
C ALA A 442 26.71 7.90 -5.02
N GLN A 443 25.43 7.69 -4.70
CA GLN A 443 24.76 8.13 -3.48
C GLN A 443 24.96 7.15 -2.32
N ARG A 444 25.64 6.01 -2.54
CA ARG A 444 25.81 4.94 -1.54
C ARG A 444 26.46 5.44 -0.26
N GLN A 445 27.56 6.19 -0.39
CA GLN A 445 28.33 6.63 0.76
C GLN A 445 27.54 7.61 1.65
N GLU A 446 26.87 8.59 1.04
CA GLU A 446 26.03 9.55 1.76
C GLU A 446 24.83 8.86 2.44
N SER A 447 24.14 7.98 1.71
CA SER A 447 22.98 7.26 2.24
C SER A 447 23.39 6.30 3.37
N ALA A 448 24.55 5.64 3.26
CA ALA A 448 25.06 4.78 4.33
C ALA A 448 25.44 5.56 5.59
N ARG A 449 26.00 6.77 5.47
CA ARG A 449 26.30 7.63 6.62
C ARG A 449 25.04 8.06 7.37
N PHE A 450 23.97 8.39 6.64
CA PHE A 450 22.68 8.69 7.25
C PHE A 450 22.18 7.55 8.15
N PHE A 451 22.28 6.30 7.71
CA PHE A 451 21.87 5.15 8.53
C PHE A 451 22.85 4.83 9.66
N LEU A 452 24.15 5.07 9.48
CA LEU A 452 25.11 4.96 10.58
C LEU A 452 24.77 5.89 11.74
N GLU A 453 24.47 7.16 11.44
CA GLU A 453 24.04 8.14 12.44
C GLU A 453 22.74 7.71 13.13
N SER A 454 21.75 7.25 12.36
CA SER A 454 20.48 6.75 12.91
C SER A 454 20.65 5.52 13.81
N ILE A 455 21.52 4.58 13.43
CA ILE A 455 21.82 3.38 14.22
C ILE A 455 22.59 3.76 15.49
N ASP A 456 23.53 4.71 15.42
CA ASP A 456 24.28 5.19 16.58
C ASP A 456 23.35 5.88 17.60
N GLU A 457 22.35 6.65 17.16
CA GLU A 457 21.31 7.18 18.04
C GLU A 457 20.43 6.08 18.65
N SER A 458 20.08 5.06 17.86
CA SER A 458 19.26 3.94 18.34
C SER A 458 20.00 3.10 19.39
N LEU A 459 21.31 2.89 19.23
CA LEU A 459 22.16 2.21 20.21
C LEU A 459 22.19 2.96 21.56
N LYS A 460 22.22 4.30 21.55
CA LYS A 460 22.10 5.09 22.79
C LYS A 460 20.77 4.80 23.49
N TRP A 461 19.68 4.68 22.74
CA TRP A 461 18.37 4.33 23.31
C TRP A 461 18.38 2.92 23.91
N VAL A 462 18.93 1.94 23.20
CA VAL A 462 19.09 0.55 23.70
C VAL A 462 19.89 0.52 25.01
N ASP A 463 20.90 1.38 25.14
CA ASP A 463 21.74 1.49 26.33
C ASP A 463 21.07 2.18 27.52
N THR A 464 20.22 3.16 27.27
CA THR A 464 19.76 4.08 28.32
C THR A 464 18.27 3.93 28.65
N MET A 465 17.44 3.61 27.66
CA MET A 465 15.98 3.61 27.78
C MET A 465 15.37 2.22 27.64
N GLY A 466 15.97 1.34 26.82
CA GLY A 466 15.46 -0.01 26.57
C GLY A 466 15.34 -0.85 27.84
N ARG A 467 14.24 -1.58 27.95
CA ARG A 467 13.88 -2.41 29.10
C ARG A 467 14.07 -3.88 28.78
N TYR A 468 14.89 -4.55 29.58
CA TYR A 468 15.23 -5.97 29.40
C TYR A 468 15.18 -6.67 30.75
N ASN A 469 14.83 -7.95 30.76
CA ASN A 469 14.80 -8.74 32.00
C ASN A 469 16.22 -9.16 32.43
N THR A 470 17.16 -9.23 31.49
CA THR A 470 18.55 -9.62 31.73
C THR A 470 19.51 -8.76 30.91
N ASP A 471 20.77 -8.69 31.33
CA ASP A 471 21.82 -8.01 30.57
C ASP A 471 22.14 -8.74 29.25
N ASP A 472 21.98 -10.07 29.20
CA ASP A 472 22.18 -10.86 27.99
C ASP A 472 21.18 -10.47 26.88
N GLN A 473 19.89 -10.29 27.23
CA GLN A 473 18.88 -9.81 26.28
C GLN A 473 19.24 -8.44 25.69
N ARG A 474 19.75 -7.53 26.52
CA ARG A 474 20.20 -6.21 26.06
C ARG A 474 21.40 -6.36 25.11
N GLU A 475 22.33 -7.25 25.44
CA GLU A 475 23.53 -7.46 24.62
C GLU A 475 23.20 -8.14 23.28
N GLU A 476 22.22 -9.04 23.22
CA GLU A 476 21.72 -9.60 21.97
C GLU A 476 21.14 -8.52 21.04
N VAL A 477 20.35 -7.59 21.59
CA VAL A 477 19.84 -6.44 20.82
C VAL A 477 20.98 -5.54 20.36
N ARG A 478 21.94 -5.22 21.24
CA ARG A 478 23.12 -4.42 20.85
C ARG A 478 23.89 -5.06 19.71
N GLU A 479 24.12 -6.37 19.78
CA GLU A 479 24.87 -7.10 18.77
C GLU A 479 24.14 -7.10 17.43
N LEU A 480 22.82 -7.27 17.43
CA LEU A 480 21.99 -7.09 16.23
C LEU A 480 22.22 -5.71 15.59
N PHE A 481 22.17 -4.64 16.39
CA PHE A 481 22.38 -3.27 15.91
C PHE A 481 23.81 -3.06 15.40
N ARG A 482 24.83 -3.61 16.08
CA ARG A 482 26.24 -3.55 15.63
C ARG A 482 26.44 -4.26 14.31
N ARG A 483 25.84 -5.44 14.10
CA ARG A 483 25.88 -6.16 12.82
C ARG A 483 25.28 -5.34 11.68
N GLY A 484 24.11 -4.71 11.91
CA GLY A 484 23.53 -3.79 10.92
C GLY A 484 24.44 -2.59 10.63
N ARG A 485 25.01 -2.00 11.68
CA ARG A 485 25.97 -0.90 11.58
C ARG A 485 27.21 -1.26 10.76
N GLU A 486 27.76 -2.46 10.94
CA GLU A 486 28.94 -2.94 10.21
C GLU A 486 28.71 -2.99 8.70
N VAL A 487 27.51 -3.39 8.27
CA VAL A 487 27.13 -3.38 6.85
C VAL A 487 27.21 -1.94 6.31
N TYR A 488 26.57 -0.98 6.96
CA TYR A 488 26.61 0.42 6.52
C TYR A 488 27.99 1.05 6.61
N ALA A 489 28.81 0.69 7.61
CA ALA A 489 30.20 1.10 7.70
C ALA A 489 31.04 0.56 6.52
N GLY A 490 30.71 -0.65 6.04
CA GLY A 490 31.22 -1.18 4.78
C GLY A 490 30.84 -0.34 3.57
N LEU A 491 29.59 0.07 3.47
CA LEU A 491 29.05 0.83 2.33
C LEU A 491 29.49 2.31 2.31
N ALA A 492 29.82 2.88 3.46
CA ALA A 492 30.28 4.24 3.63
C ALA A 492 31.79 4.46 3.37
N ARG A 493 32.54 3.38 3.10
CA ARG A 493 33.98 3.44 2.80
C ARG A 493 34.27 3.86 1.36
#